data_AF-A0A3B9R3H5-F1
#
_entry.id   AF-A0A3B9R3H5-F1
#
_cell.length_a   1.000
_cell.length_b   1.000
_cell.length_c   1.000
_cell.angle_alpha   90.00
_cell.angle_beta   90.00
_cell.angle_gamma   90.00
#
_symmetry.space_group_name_H-M   'P 1'
#
loop_
_entity.id
_entity.type
_entity.pdbx_description
1 polymer ?
#
loop_
_entity_poly.entity_id
_entity_poly.type
_entity_poly.pdbx_seq_one_letter_code
_entity_poly.pdbx_strand_id
1 'polypeptide(L)'
;QNFDKTITTIPTYALISDSFKNWRGMQDSGGRRIKRALILSQKSIHFLSETDLEEFEKIQLIAPYLKTRNEQINSYNTSNNINKDLAINGRNLTNIGVFRKYVNDYLETHSAINKGMTLMVRQLPPTPQGIPLEIYAFSSDKRWENYEYVMADIFDHLLAALPYFHLQVYEIPVSLSAVEN
;
A
#
# COMPACT_ATOMS: atom_id res chain seq x y z
N GLN A 1 8.24 8.25 33.09
CA GLN A 1 7.63 9.47 32.53
C GLN A 1 7.07 9.11 31.16
N ASN A 2 5.80 9.42 30.92
CA ASN A 2 5.10 9.10 29.67
C ASN A 2 5.36 10.17 28.60
N PHE A 3 4.93 9.92 27.36
CA PHE A 3 5.10 10.85 26.24
C PHE A 3 4.34 12.19 26.42
N ASP A 4 3.28 12.18 27.23
CA ASP A 4 2.53 13.38 27.67
C ASP A 4 3.16 14.06 28.90
N LYS A 5 4.39 13.69 29.26
CA LYS A 5 5.17 14.16 30.41
C LYS A 5 4.63 13.77 31.78
N THR A 6 3.58 12.96 31.88
CA THR A 6 3.06 12.50 33.17
C THR A 6 4.02 11.51 33.85
N ILE A 7 4.00 11.49 35.19
CA ILE A 7 4.77 10.55 36.00
C ILE A 7 3.82 9.45 36.48
N THR A 8 4.13 8.21 36.13
CA THR A 8 3.37 7.03 36.56
C THR A 8 4.26 6.17 37.45
N THR A 9 3.70 5.75 38.58
CA THR A 9 4.33 4.76 39.46
C THR A 9 3.82 3.38 39.07
N ILE A 10 4.74 2.47 38.73
CA ILE A 10 4.41 1.09 38.36
C ILE A 10 4.73 0.19 39.56
N PRO A 11 3.75 -0.52 40.12
CA PRO A 11 4.00 -1.52 41.17
C PRO A 11 4.95 -2.62 40.68
N THR A 12 5.81 -3.13 41.56
CA THR A 12 6.82 -4.14 41.20
C THR A 12 6.24 -5.45 40.67
N TYR A 13 5.06 -5.86 41.14
CA TYR A 13 4.37 -7.05 40.64
C TYR A 13 4.00 -6.94 39.15
N ALA A 14 3.66 -5.74 38.66
CA ALA A 14 3.29 -5.54 37.25
C ALA A 14 4.48 -5.79 36.29
N LEU A 15 5.73 -5.71 36.77
CA LEU A 15 6.92 -5.99 35.97
C LEU A 15 7.13 -7.48 35.69
N ILE A 16 6.57 -8.35 36.53
CA ILE A 16 6.70 -9.81 36.41
C ILE A 16 5.43 -10.47 35.86
N SER A 17 4.27 -9.85 36.02
CA SER A 17 2.99 -10.40 35.56
C SER A 17 2.63 -9.99 34.14
N ASP A 18 3.03 -8.78 33.71
CA ASP A 18 2.50 -8.17 32.49
C ASP A 18 3.57 -8.02 31.41
N SER A 19 3.17 -8.18 30.15
CA SER A 19 4.05 -7.87 29.02
C SER A 19 4.22 -6.35 28.87
N PHE A 20 5.46 -5.86 28.81
CA PHE A 20 5.75 -4.45 28.55
C PHE A 20 6.38 -4.24 27.16
N LYS A 21 6.15 -3.05 26.58
CA LYS A 21 6.77 -2.66 25.30
C LYS A 21 8.04 -1.84 25.57
N ASN A 22 9.19 -2.41 25.25
CA ASN A 22 10.47 -1.70 25.32
C ASN A 22 10.82 -1.05 23.98
N TRP A 23 10.71 0.28 23.90
CA TRP A 23 11.01 1.05 22.70
C TRP A 23 12.50 1.24 22.43
N ARG A 24 13.38 0.89 23.38
CA ARG A 24 14.84 0.95 23.20
C ARG A 24 15.28 0.07 22.03
N GLY A 25 14.69 -1.12 21.86
CA GLY A 25 14.98 -1.98 20.71
C GLY A 25 14.66 -1.36 19.34
N MET A 26 13.68 -0.44 19.26
CA MET A 26 13.43 0.34 18.04
C MET A 26 14.42 1.49 17.89
N GLN A 27 14.84 2.12 18.99
CA GLN A 27 15.87 3.15 18.97
C GLN A 27 17.25 2.59 18.57
N ASP A 28 17.56 1.37 18.96
CA ASP A 28 18.84 0.72 18.66
C ASP A 28 18.85 0.02 17.30
N SER A 29 17.68 -0.21 16.69
CA SER A 29 17.57 -0.80 15.35
C SER A 29 17.97 0.18 14.24
N GLY A 30 18.13 -0.34 13.03
CA GLY A 30 18.40 0.46 11.83
C GLY A 30 17.20 1.27 11.30
N GLY A 31 16.01 1.17 11.90
CA GLY A 31 14.84 1.88 11.37
C GLY A 31 13.55 1.71 12.17
N ARG A 32 12.59 2.61 11.92
CA ARG A 32 11.26 2.64 12.57
C ARG A 32 10.20 2.10 11.62
N ARG A 33 9.41 1.13 12.07
CA ARG A 33 8.44 0.42 11.22
C ARG A 33 7.25 1.30 10.83
N ILE A 34 7.02 1.41 9.53
CA ILE A 34 5.77 1.87 8.92
C ILE A 34 4.88 0.65 8.69
N LYS A 35 3.68 0.67 9.26
CA LYS A 35 2.66 -0.38 9.08
C LYS A 35 1.29 0.29 9.02
N ARG A 36 0.87 0.69 7.82
CA ARG A 36 -0.39 1.39 7.56
C ARG A 36 -0.97 0.90 6.23
N ALA A 37 -2.29 0.94 6.08
CA ALA A 37 -2.96 0.45 4.88
C ALA A 37 -3.79 1.55 4.19
N LEU A 38 -3.85 1.49 2.87
CA LEU A 38 -4.86 2.18 2.05
C LEU A 38 -6.06 1.26 1.95
N ILE A 39 -7.26 1.76 2.25
CA ILE A 39 -8.48 0.95 2.13
C ILE A 39 -9.11 1.23 0.77
N LEU A 40 -9.04 0.25 -0.13
CA LEU A 40 -9.50 0.40 -1.52
C LEU A 40 -10.93 -0.11 -1.69
N SER A 41 -11.72 0.60 -2.49
CA SER A 41 -13.07 0.19 -2.86
C SER A 41 -13.02 -1.06 -3.74
N GLN A 42 -13.67 -2.15 -3.30
CA GLN A 42 -13.77 -3.40 -4.06
C GLN A 42 -14.39 -3.20 -5.45
N LYS A 43 -15.30 -2.21 -5.58
CA LYS A 43 -15.99 -1.90 -6.84
C LYS A 43 -15.05 -1.34 -7.92
N SER A 44 -13.90 -0.79 -7.52
CA SER A 44 -12.92 -0.23 -8.47
C SER A 44 -11.98 -1.29 -9.07
N ILE A 45 -12.01 -2.54 -8.58
CA ILE A 45 -11.09 -3.58 -9.02
C ILE A 45 -11.60 -4.24 -10.29
N HIS A 46 -10.75 -4.30 -11.32
CA HIS A 46 -11.07 -4.94 -12.60
C HIS A 46 -9.80 -5.47 -13.30
N PHE A 47 -10.02 -6.29 -14.34
CA PHE A 47 -8.97 -6.68 -15.28
C PHE A 47 -8.62 -5.50 -16.19
N LEU A 48 -7.34 -5.35 -16.51
CA LEU A 48 -6.91 -4.28 -17.41
C LEU A 48 -7.35 -4.57 -18.84
N SER A 49 -7.95 -3.55 -19.45
CA SER A 49 -8.19 -3.44 -20.88
C SER A 49 -6.91 -3.00 -21.61
N GLU A 50 -6.93 -3.08 -22.94
CA GLU A 50 -5.81 -2.56 -23.75
C GLU A 50 -5.64 -1.04 -23.56
N THR A 51 -6.73 -0.30 -23.40
CA THR A 51 -6.69 1.13 -23.11
C THR A 51 -6.07 1.42 -21.74
N ASP A 52 -6.38 0.63 -20.71
CA ASP A 52 -5.73 0.78 -19.39
C ASP A 52 -4.21 0.54 -19.49
N LEU A 53 -3.78 -0.44 -20.30
CA LEU A 53 -2.36 -0.73 -20.49
C LEU A 53 -1.64 0.46 -21.15
N GLU A 54 -2.20 1.01 -22.22
CA GLU A 54 -1.63 2.19 -22.91
C GLU A 54 -1.53 3.41 -21.98
N GLU A 55 -2.52 3.61 -21.11
CA GLU A 55 -2.50 4.69 -20.12
C GLU A 55 -1.46 4.42 -19.02
N PHE A 56 -1.40 3.21 -18.48
CA PHE A 56 -0.51 2.88 -17.38
C PHE A 56 0.96 2.81 -17.83
N GLU A 57 1.23 2.51 -19.11
CA GLU A 57 2.56 2.58 -19.70
C GLU A 57 3.14 4.01 -19.74
N LYS A 58 2.29 5.04 -19.64
CA LYS A 58 2.76 6.44 -19.49
C LYS A 58 3.40 6.68 -18.12
N ILE A 59 3.13 5.82 -17.14
CA ILE A 59 3.72 5.88 -15.80
C ILE A 59 5.13 5.28 -15.84
N GLN A 60 6.12 6.16 -15.94
CA GLN A 60 7.53 5.80 -16.15
C GLN A 60 8.05 4.73 -15.17
N LEU A 61 7.65 4.80 -13.90
CA LEU A 61 8.13 3.89 -12.86
C LEU A 61 7.76 2.42 -13.13
N ILE A 62 6.62 2.15 -13.77
CA ILE A 62 6.11 0.79 -14.00
C ILE A 62 6.12 0.36 -15.46
N ALA A 63 6.37 1.27 -16.40
CA ALA A 63 6.38 0.96 -17.82
C ALA A 63 7.26 -0.27 -18.17
N PRO A 64 8.49 -0.43 -17.63
CA PRO A 64 9.32 -1.61 -17.90
C PRO A 64 8.67 -2.92 -17.41
N TYR A 65 8.03 -2.88 -16.24
CA TYR A 65 7.32 -4.01 -15.67
C TYR A 65 6.10 -4.39 -16.51
N LEU A 66 5.30 -3.40 -16.91
CA LEU A 66 4.09 -3.62 -17.73
C LEU A 66 4.44 -4.27 -19.05
N LYS A 67 5.43 -3.74 -19.77
CA LYS A 67 5.88 -4.28 -21.05
C LYS A 67 6.28 -5.76 -20.92
N THR A 68 7.21 -6.04 -20.01
CA THR A 68 7.71 -7.40 -19.76
C THR A 68 6.58 -8.36 -19.37
N ARG A 69 5.66 -7.90 -18.50
CA ARG A 69 4.60 -8.75 -17.98
C ARG A 69 3.50 -8.99 -19.01
N ASN A 70 3.18 -7.99 -19.83
CA ASN A 70 2.22 -8.10 -20.91
C ASN A 70 2.72 -9.09 -21.99
N GLU A 71 3.99 -9.00 -22.38
CA GLU A 71 4.61 -9.95 -23.31
C GLU A 71 4.52 -11.41 -22.81
N GLN A 72 4.81 -11.64 -21.52
CA GLN A 72 4.69 -12.97 -20.89
C GLN A 72 3.25 -13.48 -20.89
N ILE A 73 2.29 -12.60 -20.60
CA ILE A 73 0.86 -12.95 -20.56
C ILE A 73 0.35 -13.29 -21.96
N ASN A 74 0.69 -12.49 -22.97
CA ASN A 74 0.30 -12.72 -24.35
C ASN A 74 0.90 -14.02 -24.88
N SER A 75 2.20 -14.25 -24.64
CA SER A 75 2.86 -15.50 -25.02
C SER A 75 2.18 -16.72 -24.40
N TYR A 76 1.81 -16.65 -23.11
CA TYR A 76 1.10 -17.73 -22.43
C TYR A 76 -0.30 -17.97 -23.04
N ASN A 77 -1.07 -16.90 -23.24
CA ASN A 77 -2.44 -17.02 -23.75
C ASN A 77 -2.47 -17.56 -25.18
N THR A 78 -1.57 -17.10 -26.06
CA THR A 78 -1.44 -17.58 -27.43
C THR A 78 -0.99 -19.04 -27.48
N SER A 79 0.02 -19.42 -26.68
CA SER A 79 0.54 -20.80 -26.68
C SER A 79 -0.49 -21.84 -26.20
N ASN A 80 -1.48 -21.41 -25.41
CA ASN A 80 -2.54 -22.27 -24.89
C ASN A 80 -3.86 -22.12 -25.65
N ASN A 81 -3.89 -21.40 -26.78
CA ASN A 81 -5.09 -21.14 -27.60
C ASN A 81 -6.28 -20.63 -26.77
N ILE A 82 -6.01 -19.71 -25.83
CA ILE A 82 -7.03 -19.20 -24.91
C ILE A 82 -7.98 -18.28 -25.67
N ASN A 83 -9.28 -18.57 -25.59
CA ASN A 83 -10.31 -17.64 -26.04
C ASN A 83 -10.43 -16.48 -25.02
N LYS A 84 -10.12 -15.25 -25.45
CA LYS A 84 -10.17 -14.01 -24.65
C LYS A 84 -11.48 -13.20 -24.80
N ASP A 85 -12.54 -13.75 -25.37
CA ASP A 85 -13.88 -13.14 -25.41
C ASP A 85 -14.33 -12.70 -24.01
N LEU A 86 -13.95 -13.48 -22.99
CA LEU A 86 -14.03 -13.10 -21.58
C LEU A 86 -12.64 -13.05 -20.95
N ALA A 87 -12.34 -11.94 -20.26
CA ALA A 87 -11.05 -11.73 -19.60
C ALA A 87 -10.73 -12.80 -18.54
N ILE A 88 -11.72 -13.51 -17.99
CA ILE A 88 -11.47 -14.56 -16.98
C ILE A 88 -10.79 -15.82 -17.56
N ASN A 89 -10.93 -16.08 -18.87
CA ASN A 89 -10.47 -17.32 -19.48
C ASN A 89 -8.94 -17.41 -19.63
N GLY A 90 -8.23 -16.28 -19.50
CA GLY A 90 -6.80 -16.20 -19.69
C GLY A 90 -6.08 -15.48 -18.55
N ARG A 91 -4.76 -15.40 -18.67
CA ARG A 91 -3.99 -14.51 -17.79
C ARG A 91 -4.24 -13.08 -18.19
N ASN A 92 -4.52 -12.23 -17.21
CA ASN A 92 -4.66 -10.79 -17.38
C ASN A 92 -4.07 -10.07 -16.16
N LEU A 93 -3.67 -8.82 -16.37
CA LEU A 93 -3.30 -7.91 -15.29
C LEU A 93 -4.57 -7.36 -14.63
N THR A 94 -4.44 -6.97 -13.37
CA THR A 94 -5.48 -6.24 -12.65
C THR A 94 -4.93 -4.89 -12.20
N ASN A 95 -5.79 -3.89 -12.14
CA ASN A 95 -5.38 -2.55 -11.73
C ASN A 95 -4.80 -2.52 -10.31
N ILE A 96 -5.41 -3.21 -9.35
CA ILE A 96 -4.87 -3.37 -7.99
C ILE A 96 -3.51 -4.07 -7.97
N GLY A 97 -3.30 -5.05 -8.85
CA GLY A 97 -2.04 -5.78 -8.96
C GLY A 97 -0.91 -4.89 -9.48
N VAL A 98 -1.20 -4.07 -10.49
CA VAL A 98 -0.26 -3.08 -11.04
C VAL A 98 0.00 -1.96 -10.04
N PHE A 99 -1.02 -1.42 -9.38
CA PHE A 99 -0.85 -0.40 -8.35
C PHE A 99 0.03 -0.91 -7.19
N ARG A 100 -0.18 -2.15 -6.73
CA ARG A 100 0.69 -2.76 -5.71
C ARG A 100 2.16 -2.80 -6.15
N LYS A 101 2.43 -3.11 -7.42
CA LYS A 101 3.79 -3.10 -7.98
C LYS A 101 4.34 -1.67 -8.05
N TYR A 102 3.54 -0.70 -8.48
CA TYR A 102 3.88 0.72 -8.45
C TYR A 102 4.30 1.19 -7.04
N VAL A 103 3.49 0.89 -6.01
CA VAL A 103 3.80 1.26 -4.63
C VAL A 103 5.10 0.62 -4.15
N ASN A 104 5.34 -0.65 -4.50
CA ASN A 104 6.58 -1.34 -4.13
C ASN A 104 7.80 -0.64 -4.73
N ASP A 105 7.77 -0.36 -6.04
CA ASP A 105 8.89 0.26 -6.76
C ASP A 105 9.10 1.72 -6.31
N TYR A 106 8.01 2.42 -5.95
CA TYR A 106 8.06 3.75 -5.35
C TYR A 106 8.81 3.72 -4.01
N LEU A 107 8.49 2.77 -3.14
CA LEU A 107 9.14 2.63 -1.83
C LEU A 107 10.60 2.16 -1.93
N GLU A 108 10.92 1.29 -2.89
CA GLU A 108 12.29 0.83 -3.15
C GLU A 108 13.21 1.96 -3.64
N THR A 109 12.65 2.95 -4.33
CA THR A 109 13.39 4.13 -4.81
C THR A 109 13.43 5.26 -3.77
N HIS A 110 12.48 5.30 -2.84
CA HIS A 110 12.36 6.33 -1.81
C HIS A 110 13.59 6.41 -0.87
N SER A 111 14.12 7.61 -0.66
CA SER A 111 15.36 7.86 0.11
C SER A 111 15.21 7.64 1.61
N ALA A 112 14.03 7.94 2.16
CA ALA A 112 13.73 7.78 3.59
C ALA A 112 13.38 6.34 4.00
N ILE A 113 13.32 5.39 3.06
CA ILE A 113 13.03 3.98 3.36
C ILE A 113 14.34 3.21 3.53
N ASN A 114 14.44 2.44 4.61
CA ASN A 114 15.56 1.55 4.87
C ASN A 114 15.40 0.26 4.04
N LYS A 115 16.20 0.18 2.98
CA LYS A 115 16.22 -0.92 2.00
C LYS A 115 16.92 -2.19 2.51
N GLY A 116 17.64 -2.10 3.63
CA GLY A 116 18.26 -3.25 4.30
C GLY A 116 17.30 -4.00 5.23
N MET A 117 16.08 -3.51 5.40
CA MET A 117 15.04 -4.12 6.22
C MET A 117 13.86 -4.56 5.34
N THR A 118 12.91 -5.29 5.93
CA THR A 118 11.74 -5.79 5.20
C THR A 118 10.93 -4.64 4.60
N LEU A 119 10.76 -4.69 3.28
CA LEU A 119 9.85 -3.86 2.50
C LEU A 119 8.85 -4.80 1.81
N MET A 120 7.57 -4.58 2.04
CA MET A 120 6.50 -5.38 1.46
C MET A 120 5.23 -4.54 1.33
N VAL A 121 4.64 -4.58 0.14
CA VAL A 121 3.29 -4.07 -0.11
C VAL A 121 2.39 -5.27 -0.35
N ARG A 122 1.38 -5.47 0.51
CA ARG A 122 0.52 -6.66 0.46
C ARG A 122 -0.94 -6.33 0.63
N GLN A 123 -1.78 -7.18 0.06
CA GLN A 123 -3.22 -7.15 0.28
C GLN A 123 -3.55 -7.91 1.57
N LEU A 124 -4.38 -7.34 2.43
CA LEU A 124 -4.99 -8.03 3.57
C LEU A 124 -6.37 -8.59 3.18
N PRO A 125 -6.97 -9.48 3.99
CA PRO A 125 -8.32 -9.97 3.72
C PRO A 125 -9.32 -8.82 3.50
N PRO A 126 -10.24 -8.95 2.53
CA PRO A 126 -11.30 -7.97 2.34
C PRO A 126 -12.12 -7.77 3.63
N THR A 127 -12.51 -6.53 3.88
CA THR A 127 -13.37 -6.10 4.98
C THR A 127 -14.67 -5.52 4.43
N PRO A 128 -15.70 -5.29 5.27
CA PRO A 128 -16.90 -4.56 4.86
C PRO A 128 -16.60 -3.15 4.31
N GLN A 129 -15.48 -2.56 4.72
CA GLN A 129 -15.01 -1.25 4.29
C GLN A 129 -14.06 -1.33 3.08
N GLY A 130 -13.93 -2.47 2.40
CA GLY A 130 -13.08 -2.58 1.21
C GLY A 130 -11.87 -3.48 1.41
N ILE A 131 -10.82 -3.26 0.62
CA ILE A 131 -9.62 -4.10 0.60
C ILE A 131 -8.44 -3.30 1.12
N PRO A 132 -7.84 -3.69 2.27
CA PRO A 132 -6.65 -3.03 2.76
C PRO A 132 -5.43 -3.44 1.93
N LEU A 133 -4.74 -2.45 1.36
CA LEU A 133 -3.39 -2.57 0.80
C LEU A 133 -2.40 -2.07 1.86
N GLU A 134 -1.79 -2.99 2.60
CA GLU A 134 -0.84 -2.70 3.67
C GLU A 134 0.56 -2.40 3.11
N ILE A 135 1.08 -1.25 3.51
CA ILE A 135 2.46 -0.85 3.34
C ILE A 135 3.21 -1.23 4.61
N TYR A 136 4.11 -2.21 4.47
CA TYR A 136 5.02 -2.65 5.52
C TYR A 136 6.45 -2.28 5.11
N ALA A 137 7.03 -1.29 5.77
CA ALA A 137 8.40 -0.85 5.50
C ALA A 137 9.07 -0.34 6.78
N PHE A 138 10.34 0.02 6.70
CA PHE A 138 11.04 0.69 7.78
C PHE A 138 11.57 2.04 7.27
N SER A 139 11.27 3.13 8.00
CA SER A 139 11.91 4.42 7.80
C SER A 139 13.35 4.35 8.29
N SER A 140 14.29 4.93 7.54
CA SER A 140 15.68 5.10 7.97
C SER A 140 15.81 6.13 9.10
N ASP A 141 14.91 7.12 9.14
CA ASP A 141 14.83 8.10 10.22
C ASP A 141 13.88 7.62 11.32
N LYS A 142 14.41 7.58 12.56
CA LYS A 142 13.69 7.16 13.77
C LYS A 142 13.12 8.34 14.56
N ARG A 143 13.60 9.56 14.29
CA ARG A 143 13.11 10.79 14.96
C ARG A 143 11.64 10.93 14.69
N TRP A 144 10.85 11.19 15.73
CA TRP A 144 9.41 11.08 15.63
C TRP A 144 8.84 12.05 14.59
N GLU A 145 9.17 13.33 14.68
CA GLU A 145 8.73 14.35 13.74
C GLU A 145 9.01 13.96 12.27
N ASN A 146 10.25 13.59 11.94
CA ASN A 146 10.62 13.17 10.58
C ASN A 146 9.93 11.87 10.15
N TYR A 147 9.76 10.92 11.06
CA TYR A 147 9.03 9.69 10.78
C TYR A 147 7.56 9.98 10.41
N GLU A 148 6.89 10.91 11.09
CA GLU A 148 5.52 11.31 10.73
C GLU A 148 5.50 12.02 9.37
N TYR A 149 6.45 12.92 9.10
CA TYR A 149 6.54 13.59 7.79
C TYR A 149 6.75 12.60 6.65
N VAL A 150 7.68 11.66 6.79
CA VAL A 150 7.93 10.61 5.79
C VAL A 150 6.69 9.77 5.56
N MET A 151 5.97 9.40 6.63
CA MET A 151 4.75 8.63 6.49
C MET A 151 3.63 9.41 5.82
N ALA A 152 3.42 10.68 6.19
CA ALA A 152 2.41 11.54 5.59
C ALA A 152 2.67 11.72 4.09
N ASP A 153 3.88 12.12 3.72
CA ASP A 153 4.28 12.37 2.33
C ASP A 153 4.10 11.13 1.43
N ILE A 154 4.51 9.95 1.92
CA ILE A 154 4.28 8.69 1.21
C ILE A 154 2.78 8.47 0.98
N PHE A 155 1.94 8.63 2.01
CA PHE A 155 0.51 8.33 1.89
C PHE A 155 -0.23 9.39 1.07
N ASP A 156 0.16 10.67 1.14
CA ASP A 156 -0.40 11.74 0.31
C ASP A 156 -0.14 11.46 -1.18
N HIS A 157 1.09 11.09 -1.51
CA HIS A 157 1.44 10.67 -2.88
C HIS A 157 0.64 9.45 -3.33
N LEU A 158 0.55 8.40 -2.50
CA LEU A 158 -0.17 7.18 -2.88
C LEU A 158 -1.68 7.42 -3.03
N LEU A 159 -2.28 8.25 -2.18
CA LEU A 159 -3.69 8.64 -2.30
C LEU A 159 -3.94 9.41 -3.60
N ALA A 160 -3.07 10.35 -3.95
CA ALA A 160 -3.14 11.11 -5.20
C ALA A 160 -2.87 10.24 -6.44
N ALA A 161 -2.08 9.17 -6.30
CA ALA A 161 -1.77 8.25 -7.39
C ALA A 161 -2.93 7.29 -7.72
N LEU A 162 -3.82 6.97 -6.78
CA LEU A 162 -4.90 5.98 -6.96
C LEU A 162 -5.78 6.19 -8.20
N PRO A 163 -6.25 7.42 -8.51
CA PRO A 163 -7.10 7.65 -9.69
C PRO A 163 -6.41 7.31 -11.01
N TYR A 164 -5.07 7.44 -11.12
CA TYR A 164 -4.31 7.06 -12.32
C TYR A 164 -4.31 5.56 -12.57
N PHE A 165 -4.68 4.76 -11.58
CA PHE A 165 -4.86 3.31 -11.70
C PHE A 165 -6.33 2.90 -11.75
N HIS A 166 -7.24 3.86 -11.95
CA HIS A 166 -8.68 3.63 -11.91
C HIS A 166 -9.13 2.96 -10.59
N LEU A 167 -8.41 3.24 -9.50
CA LEU A 167 -8.71 2.78 -8.15
C LEU A 167 -9.31 3.91 -7.33
N GLN A 168 -10.16 3.53 -6.39
CA GLN A 168 -10.80 4.46 -5.47
C GLN A 168 -10.53 4.04 -4.03
N VAL A 169 -10.34 5.02 -3.16
CA VAL A 169 -10.38 4.81 -1.71
C VAL A 169 -11.81 4.47 -1.32
N TYR A 170 -11.99 3.59 -0.33
CA TYR A 170 -13.28 3.43 0.29
C TYR A 170 -13.56 4.59 1.24
N GLU A 171 -14.72 5.21 1.07
CA GLU A 171 -15.27 6.18 2.00
C GLU A 171 -16.63 5.69 2.48
N ILE A 172 -16.94 5.94 3.75
CA ILE A 172 -18.29 5.67 4.27
C ILE A 172 -19.24 6.61 3.51
N PRO A 173 -20.28 6.08 2.84
CA PRO A 173 -21.20 6.92 2.08
C PRO A 173 -21.81 7.99 2.99
N VAL A 174 -21.62 9.26 2.63
CA VAL A 174 -22.29 10.37 3.30
C VAL A 174 -23.57 10.66 2.52
N SER A 175 -24.73 10.40 3.12
CA SER A 175 -25.99 10.90 2.58
C SER A 175 -26.06 12.40 2.86
N LEU A 176 -25.46 13.22 1.99
CA LEU A 176 -25.77 14.64 1.97
C LEU A 176 -27.15 14.78 1.32
N SER A 177 -28.20 14.77 2.13
CA SER A 177 -29.49 15.32 1.70
C SER A 177 -29.24 16.80 1.45
N ALA A 178 -29.09 17.18 0.18
CA ALA A 178 -29.10 18.58 -0.19
C ALA A 178 -30.41 19.18 0.33
N VAL A 179 -30.30 20.10 1.29
CA VAL A 179 -31.41 20.96 1.64
C VAL A 179 -31.53 21.91 0.45
N GLU A 180 -32.48 21.63 -0.44
CA GLU A 180 -32.91 22.57 -1.47
C GLU A 180 -33.46 23.81 -0.75
N ASN A 181 -32.84 24.97 -1.00
CA ASN A 181 -33.34 26.30 -0.61
C ASN A 181 -34.15 26.89 -1.77
#